data_AF-A0A0M0KX10-F1
#
_entry.id   AF-A0A0M0KX10-F1
#
_cell.length_a   1.000
_cell.length_b   1.000
_cell.length_c   1.000
_cell.angle_alpha   90.00
_cell.angle_beta   90.00
_cell.angle_gamma   90.00
#
_symmetry.space_group_name_H-M   'P 1'
#
loop_
_entity.id
_entity.type
_entity.pdbx_description
1 polymer ?
#
loop_
_entity_poly.entity_id
_entity_poly.type
_entity_poly.pdbx_seq_one_letter_code
_entity_poly.pdbx_strand_id
1 'polypeptide(L)' 'MADEFVNDQDATNEKANNVKEGSKIEVKKGQWKGRKGEVFIVRDNSVLVDLGIDSETNEPIRTVVNHRNYKVIKE' A
#
# COMPACT_ATOMS: atom_id res chain seq x y z
N MET A 1 29.61 16.70 -10.76
CA MET A 1 28.52 17.22 -11.60
C MET A 1 27.91 16.02 -12.28
N ALA A 2 26.67 15.63 -12.08
CA ALA A 2 25.64 15.95 -11.10
C ALA A 2 24.84 14.65 -10.95
N ASP A 3 24.41 14.32 -9.74
CA ASP A 3 23.48 13.24 -9.46
C ASP A 3 22.19 13.42 -10.29
N GLU A 4 21.93 12.47 -11.19
CA GLU A 4 20.58 12.28 -11.72
C GLU A 4 19.91 11.18 -10.90
N PHE A 5 19.35 11.60 -9.77
CA PHE A 5 18.41 10.79 -9.00
C PHE A 5 17.21 10.47 -9.89
N VAL A 6 17.17 9.24 -10.38
CA VAL A 6 15.95 8.58 -10.83
C VAL A 6 14.93 8.64 -9.69
N ASN A 7 13.95 9.52 -9.80
CA ASN A 7 12.77 9.44 -8.97
C ASN A 7 11.57 9.26 -9.88
N ASP A 8 11.28 7.99 -10.10
CA ASP A 8 10.11 7.42 -10.77
C ASP A 8 8.84 8.11 -10.22
N GLN A 9 8.43 9.17 -10.91
CA GLN A 9 7.11 9.75 -10.69
C GLN A 9 6.11 8.88 -11.43
N ASP A 10 5.74 7.75 -10.81
CA ASP A 10 4.64 6.93 -11.32
C ASP A 10 3.31 7.66 -11.04
N ALA A 11 2.97 8.51 -12.00
CA ALA A 11 1.66 9.06 -12.23
C ALA A 11 0.72 7.95 -12.72
N THR A 12 -0.08 7.38 -11.82
CA THR A 12 -1.30 6.65 -12.16
C THR A 12 -2.36 7.05 -11.12
N ASN A 13 -3.13 8.09 -11.44
CA ASN A 13 -4.38 8.07 -12.20
C ASN A 13 -5.52 7.44 -11.39
N GLU A 14 -6.42 8.34 -11.03
CA GLU A 14 -7.74 8.15 -10.46
C GLU A 14 -8.53 7.11 -11.25
N LYS A 15 -8.77 5.96 -10.65
CA LYS A 15 -9.89 5.09 -10.99
C LYS A 15 -10.19 4.28 -9.75
N ALA A 16 -11.47 4.22 -9.39
CA ALA A 16 -11.99 3.36 -8.35
C ALA A 16 -11.42 1.95 -8.55
N ASN A 17 -10.35 1.64 -7.85
CA ASN A 17 -9.58 0.45 -8.10
C ASN A 17 -10.38 -0.70 -7.49
N ASN A 18 -10.84 -1.57 -8.39
CA ASN A 18 -11.42 -2.85 -8.09
C ASN A 18 -10.32 -3.74 -7.48
N VAL A 19 -9.90 -3.41 -6.27
CA VAL A 19 -8.89 -4.13 -5.51
C VAL A 19 -9.51 -5.46 -5.10
N LYS A 20 -8.73 -6.52 -5.25
CA LYS A 20 -9.10 -7.88 -4.84
C LYS A 20 -8.17 -8.35 -3.73
N GLU A 21 -8.63 -9.33 -2.98
CA GLU A 21 -7.80 -10.07 -2.02
C GLU A 21 -6.55 -10.61 -2.74
N GLY A 22 -5.38 -10.47 -2.12
CA GLY A 22 -4.07 -10.77 -2.68
C GLY A 22 -3.42 -9.65 -3.51
N SER A 23 -4.07 -8.49 -3.68
CA SER A 23 -3.45 -7.36 -4.39
C SER A 23 -2.38 -6.67 -3.54
N LYS A 24 -1.25 -6.30 -4.13
CA LYS A 24 -0.25 -5.47 -3.46
C LYS A 24 -0.63 -4.00 -3.52
N ILE A 25 -0.55 -3.33 -2.38
CA ILE A 25 -0.80 -1.89 -2.27
C ILE A 25 0.35 -1.20 -1.55
N GLU A 26 0.55 0.08 -1.87
CA GLU A 26 1.44 0.97 -1.15
C GLU A 26 0.64 2.00 -0.38
N VAL A 27 0.89 2.13 0.91
CA VAL A 27 0.22 3.13 1.74
C VAL A 27 0.81 4.51 1.41
N LYS A 28 -0.01 5.44 0.91
CA LYS A 28 0.43 6.82 0.60
C LYS A 28 0.36 7.76 1.80
N LYS A 29 -0.51 7.46 2.77
CA LYS A 29 -0.81 8.33 3.92
C LYS A 29 -1.04 7.52 5.20
N GLY A 30 -0.59 8.04 6.34
CA GLY A 30 -0.77 7.45 7.66
C GLY A 30 0.54 7.01 8.31
N GLN A 31 0.44 6.30 9.44
CA GLN A 31 1.58 5.79 10.21
C GLN A 31 2.46 4.80 9.43
N TRP A 32 1.90 4.18 8.39
CA TRP A 32 2.56 3.18 7.55
C TRP A 32 2.92 3.71 6.15
N LYS A 33 3.00 5.04 5.97
CA LYS A 33 3.30 5.66 4.67
C LYS A 33 4.60 5.10 4.06
N GLY A 34 4.53 4.69 2.80
CA GLY A 34 5.64 4.10 2.05
C GLY A 34 5.84 2.61 2.29
N ARG A 35 5.10 1.99 3.23
CA ARG A 35 5.09 0.53 3.35
C ARG A 35 4.21 -0.10 2.28
N LYS A 36 4.69 -1.22 1.76
CA LYS A 36 3.97 -2.10 0.84
C LYS A 36 3.31 -3.19 1.66
N GLY A 37 2.09 -3.53 1.32
CA GLY A 37 1.33 -4.58 1.97
C GLY A 37 0.46 -5.35 1.00
N GLU A 38 0.12 -6.56 1.38
CA GLU A 38 -0.81 -7.40 0.65
C GLU A 38 -2.22 -7.22 1.21
N VAL A 39 -3.19 -7.01 0.33
CA VAL A 39 -4.60 -6.90 0.73
C VAL A 39 -5.09 -8.28 1.15
N PHE A 40 -5.38 -8.43 2.43
CA PHE A 40 -5.94 -9.66 2.98
C PHE A 40 -7.45 -9.73 2.75
N ILE A 41 -8.18 -8.64 3.02
CA ILE A 41 -9.65 -8.56 2.88
C ILE A 41 -10.03 -7.21 2.28
N VAL A 42 -10.99 -7.22 1.35
CA VAL A 42 -11.57 -6.01 0.77
C VAL A 42 -12.95 -5.76 1.37
N ARG A 43 -13.18 -4.56 1.88
CA ARG A 43 -14.50 -4.06 2.29
C ARG A 43 -14.91 -2.88 1.40
N ASP A 44 -16.19 -2.51 1.46
CA ASP A 44 -16.77 -1.46 0.62
C ASP A 44 -16.05 -0.10 0.74
N ASN A 45 -15.56 0.27 1.93
CA ASN A 45 -14.94 1.57 2.19
C ASN A 45 -13.45 1.48 2.58
N SER A 46 -12.94 0.27 2.82
CA SER A 46 -11.57 0.07 3.27
C SER A 46 -11.06 -1.32 2.93
N VAL A 47 -9.74 -1.46 2.94
CA VAL A 47 -9.04 -2.73 2.69
C VAL A 47 -8.20 -3.05 3.91
N LEU A 48 -8.24 -4.31 4.32
CA LEU A 48 -7.38 -4.82 5.36
C LEU A 48 -6.11 -5.33 4.69
N VAL A 49 -4.96 -4.82 5.10
CA VAL A 49 -3.68 -5.18 4.51
C VAL A 49 -2.72 -5.69 5.56
N ASP A 50 -1.92 -6.66 5.14
CA ASP A 50 -0.82 -7.20 5.90
C ASP A 50 0.47 -6.53 5.39
N LEU A 51 1.12 -5.77 6.27
CA LEU A 51 2.38 -5.06 6.01
C LEU A 51 3.59 -5.94 6.33
N GLY A 52 3.39 -7.22 6.61
CA GLY A 52 4.42 -8.17 7.04
C GLY A 52 4.54 -8.25 8.56
N ILE A 53 5.61 -8.89 9.03
CA ILE A 53 5.89 -9.11 10.45
C ILE A 53 6.82 -7.99 10.94
N ASP A 54 6.51 -7.42 12.10
CA ASP A 54 7.44 -6.49 12.74
C ASP A 54 8.62 -7.25 13.33
N SER A 55 9.84 -6.85 12.96
CA SER A 55 11.04 -7.55 13.37
C SER A 55 11.36 -7.37 14.86
N GLU A 56 10.77 -6.37 15.53
CA GLU A 56 10.93 -6.17 16.98
C GLU A 56 9.92 -6.97 17.80
N THR A 57 8.65 -7.03 17.39
CA THR A 57 7.59 -7.68 18.20
C THR A 57 7.20 -9.07 17.72
N ASN A 58 7.70 -9.54 16.57
CA ASN A 58 7.27 -10.80 15.93
C ASN A 58 5.75 -10.85 15.63
N GLU A 59 5.05 -9.72 15.70
CA GLU A 59 3.62 -9.64 15.45
C GLU A 59 3.35 -9.28 13.98
N PRO A 60 2.32 -9.89 13.36
CA PRO A 60 1.89 -9.51 12.03
C PRO A 60 1.26 -8.11 12.07
N ILE A 61 1.79 -7.21 11.25
CA ILE A 61 1.32 -5.83 11.14
C ILE A 61 0.12 -5.80 10.20
N ARG A 62 -1.06 -5.96 10.77
CA ARG A 62 -2.33 -5.84 10.05
C ARG A 62 -2.92 -4.47 10.26
N THR A 63 -3.28 -3.80 9.18
CA THR A 63 -3.88 -2.47 9.26
C THR A 63 -5.04 -2.31 8.28
N VAL A 64 -5.95 -1.40 8.62
CA VAL A 64 -7.08 -1.05 7.75
C VAL A 64 -6.72 0.24 7.03
N VAL A 65 -6.70 0.19 5.71
CA VAL A 65 -6.41 1.35 4.87
C VAL A 65 -7.64 1.71 4.07
N ASN A 66 -7.97 3.00 4.04
CA ASN A 66 -9.05 3.47 3.18
C ASN A 66 -8.61 3.47 1.71
N HIS A 67 -9.52 3.17 0.79
CA HIS A 67 -9.32 3.25 -0.67
C HIS A 67 -8.70 4.56 -1.17
N ARG A 68 -8.84 5.66 -0.43
CA ARG A 68 -8.23 6.97 -0.76
C ARG A 68 -6.77 7.14 -0.30
N ASN A 69 -6.29 6.29 0.60
CA ASN A 69 -5.01 6.47 1.29
C ASN A 69 -3.92 5.49 0.83
N TYR A 70 -4.19 4.66 -0.18
CA TYR A 70 -3.20 3.77 -0.78
C TYR A 70 -3.18 3.86 -2.31
N LYS A 71 -2.10 3.36 -2.90
CA LYS A 71 -1.97 3.13 -4.34
C LYS A 71 -1.89 1.64 -4.58
N VAL A 72 -2.60 1.12 -5.57
CA VAL A 72 -2.42 -0.27 -5.99
C VAL A 72 -1.13 -0.36 -6.78
N ILE A 73 -0.25 -1.28 -6.37
CA ILE A 73 0.93 -1.62 -7.16
C ILE A 73 0.53 -2.87 -7.94
N LYS A 74 0.31 -2.71 -9.24
CA LYS A 74 0.21 -3.87 -10.13
C LYS A 74 1.62 -4.28 -10.50
N GLU A 75 1.95 -5.55 -10.25
CA GLU A 75 3.04 -6.23 -10.94
C GLU A 75 2.66 -6.47 -12.41
#